data_AF-A0A1Q7KET1-F1
#
_entry.id   AF-A0A1Q7KET1-F1
#
_cell.length_a   1.000
_cell.length_b   1.000
_cell.length_c   1.000
_cell.angle_alpha   90.00
_cell.angle_beta   90.00
_cell.angle_gamma   90.00
#
_symmetry.space_group_name_H-M   'P 1'
#
loop_
_entity.id
_entity.type
_entity.pdbx_description
1 polymer ?
#
loop_
_entity_poly.entity_id
_entity_poly.type
_entity_poly.pdbx_seq_one_letter_code
_entity_poly.pdbx_strand_id
1 'polypeptide(L)'
;MTLLELIIASAILLILSSAAIPIARYKIMRGKEAELHRALREMRDAIDRYKDACDRNLIRSEVGSECYPPDLDTLVNGVILGTGDKKTRFLRRIPVDPMTGQADWGLRAVQDEPDSTVWGGKNVFDVYSKSQATSLDGTRYMEW
;
A
#
# COMPACT_ATOMS: atom_id res chain seq x y z
N MET A 1 -17.18 -52.57 -5.50
CA MET A 1 -17.39 -51.40 -4.62
C MET A 1 -18.07 -51.85 -3.34
N THR A 2 -17.35 -51.82 -2.21
CA THR A 2 -17.90 -52.18 -0.89
C THR A 2 -18.05 -50.95 0.01
N LEU A 3 -18.86 -51.03 1.08
CA LEU A 3 -19.00 -49.95 2.07
C LEU A 3 -17.65 -49.58 2.71
N LEU A 4 -16.77 -50.57 2.96
CA LEU A 4 -15.43 -50.36 3.48
C LEU A 4 -14.59 -49.48 2.55
N GLU A 5 -14.67 -49.73 1.25
CA GLU A 5 -13.94 -49.02 0.21
C GLU A 5 -14.36 -47.54 0.15
N LEU A 6 -15.65 -47.26 0.27
CA LEU A 6 -16.19 -45.90 0.36
C LEU A 6 -15.75 -45.19 1.66
N ILE A 7 -15.70 -45.90 2.79
CA ILE A 7 -15.25 -45.34 4.07
C ILE A 7 -13.76 -44.97 4.00
N ILE A 8 -12.92 -45.87 3.48
CA ILE A 8 -11.48 -45.65 3.34
C ILE A 8 -11.21 -44.51 2.37
N ALA A 9 -11.85 -44.50 1.20
CA ALA A 9 -11.69 -43.42 0.22
C ALA A 9 -12.13 -42.07 0.79
N SER A 10 -13.26 -42.02 1.50
CA SER A 10 -13.75 -40.79 2.13
C SER A 10 -12.82 -40.30 3.24
N ALA A 11 -12.26 -41.20 4.05
CA ALA A 11 -11.31 -40.86 5.10
C ALA A 11 -10.02 -40.24 4.52
N ILE A 12 -9.48 -40.83 3.45
CA ILE A 12 -8.29 -40.28 2.75
C ILE A 12 -8.61 -38.90 2.17
N LEU A 13 -9.77 -38.73 1.53
CA LEU A 13 -10.20 -37.44 0.99
C LEU A 13 -10.32 -36.35 2.05
N LEU A 14 -10.87 -36.68 3.23
CA LEU A 14 -10.99 -35.71 4.33
C LEU A 14 -9.63 -35.26 4.84
N ILE A 15 -8.67 -36.19 5.01
CA ILE A 15 -7.30 -35.89 5.43
C ILE A 15 -6.63 -34.96 4.40
N LEU A 16 -6.68 -35.33 3.11
CA LEU A 16 -6.08 -34.51 2.04
C LEU A 16 -6.70 -33.12 1.93
N SER A 17 -8.03 -33.02 2.06
CA SER A 17 -8.76 -31.75 2.01
C SER A 17 -8.33 -30.81 3.14
N SER A 18 -8.18 -31.34 4.36
CA SER A 18 -7.74 -30.54 5.51
C SER A 18 -6.33 -29.95 5.36
N ALA A 19 -5.41 -30.67 4.72
CA ALA A 19 -4.04 -30.22 4.48
C ALA A 19 -3.96 -29.14 3.38
N ALA A 20 -4.90 -29.11 2.43
CA ALA A 20 -4.87 -28.19 1.31
C ALA A 20 -5.22 -26.73 1.68
N ILE A 21 -6.11 -26.53 2.67
CA ILE A 21 -6.60 -25.20 3.08
C ILE A 21 -5.48 -24.25 3.55
N PRO A 22 -4.58 -24.62 4.49
CA PRO A 22 -3.53 -23.71 4.95
C PRO A 22 -2.56 -23.31 3.83
N ILE A 23 -2.28 -24.21 2.89
CA ILE A 23 -1.42 -23.94 1.73
C ILE A 23 -2.05 -22.88 0.81
N ALA A 24 -3.36 -23.01 0.55
CA ALA A 24 -4.09 -22.03 -0.24
C ALA A 24 -4.09 -20.64 0.42
N ARG A 25 -4.37 -20.57 1.73
CA ARG A 25 -4.33 -19.32 2.50
C ARG A 25 -2.96 -18.67 2.47
N TYR A 26 -1.89 -19.45 2.62
CA TYR A 26 -0.51 -18.95 2.55
C TYR A 26 -0.21 -18.33 1.17
N LYS A 27 -0.60 -19.00 0.08
CA LYS A 27 -0.41 -18.45 -1.28
C LYS A 27 -1.16 -17.13 -1.50
N ILE A 28 -2.40 -17.05 -1.03
CA ILE A 28 -3.20 -15.82 -1.13
C ILE A 28 -2.53 -14.69 -0.34
N MET A 29 -2.11 -14.96 0.90
CA MET A 29 -1.45 -13.96 1.72
C MET A 29 -0.15 -13.47 1.06
N ARG A 30 0.68 -14.38 0.56
CA ARG A 30 1.93 -14.02 -0.13
C ARG A 30 1.68 -13.15 -1.36
N GLY A 31 0.59 -13.40 -2.09
CA GLY A 31 0.14 -12.56 -3.20
C GLY A 31 -0.23 -11.16 -2.73
N LYS A 32 -1.04 -11.05 -1.67
CA LYS A 32 -1.42 -9.77 -1.08
C LYS A 32 -0.21 -8.96 -0.59
N GLU A 33 0.78 -9.61 0.03
CA GLU A 33 2.02 -8.96 0.46
C GLU A 33 2.81 -8.37 -0.72
N ALA A 34 2.92 -9.12 -1.82
CA ALA A 34 3.59 -8.65 -3.02
C ALA A 34 2.88 -7.46 -3.66
N GLU A 35 1.54 -7.48 -3.67
CA GLU A 35 0.70 -6.37 -4.12
C GLU A 35 0.84 -5.14 -3.20
N LEU A 36 0.88 -5.34 -1.88
CA LEU A 36 1.05 -4.26 -0.90
C LEU A 36 2.38 -3.55 -1.12
N HIS A 37 3.48 -4.29 -1.21
CA HIS A 37 4.79 -3.73 -1.50
C HIS A 37 4.83 -2.98 -2.84
N ARG A 38 4.11 -3.47 -3.85
CA ARG A 38 4.02 -2.79 -5.14
C ARG A 38 3.24 -1.47 -5.02
N ALA A 39 2.12 -1.47 -4.31
CA ALA A 39 1.30 -0.28 -4.08
C ALA A 39 2.07 0.79 -3.28
N LEU A 40 2.76 0.39 -2.21
CA LEU A 40 3.59 1.28 -1.41
C LEU A 40 4.70 1.92 -2.24
N ARG A 41 5.45 1.12 -3.03
CA ARG A 41 6.46 1.66 -3.95
C ARG A 41 5.87 2.63 -4.96
N GLU A 42 4.76 2.28 -5.60
CA GLU A 42 4.12 3.14 -6.60
C GLU A 42 3.74 4.52 -6.03
N MET A 43 3.22 4.55 -4.80
CA MET A 43 2.86 5.80 -4.12
C MET A 43 4.09 6.58 -3.66
N ARG A 44 5.07 5.93 -3.03
CA ARG A 44 6.33 6.55 -2.58
C ARG A 44 7.10 7.15 -3.77
N ASP A 45 7.23 6.41 -4.87
CA ASP A 45 7.85 6.90 -6.11
C ASP A 45 7.09 8.11 -6.71
N ALA A 46 5.78 8.22 -6.48
CA ALA A 46 4.99 9.37 -6.92
C ALA A 46 5.21 10.60 -6.03
N ILE A 47 5.32 10.39 -4.72
CA ILE A 47 5.66 11.42 -3.73
C ILE A 47 7.06 11.96 -4.02
N ASP A 48 8.04 11.09 -4.20
CA ASP A 48 9.44 11.47 -4.48
C ASP A 48 9.56 12.27 -5.77
N ARG A 49 8.85 11.86 -6.84
CA ARG A 49 8.82 12.64 -8.09
C ARG A 49 8.16 14.01 -7.93
N TYR A 50 7.16 14.14 -7.06
CA TYR A 50 6.57 15.43 -6.76
C TYR A 50 7.60 16.33 -6.05
N LYS A 51 8.29 15.78 -5.05
CA LYS A 51 9.36 16.48 -4.34
C LYS A 51 10.46 16.94 -5.29
N ASP A 52 10.96 16.06 -6.15
CA ASP A 52 11.99 16.40 -7.15
C ASP A 52 11.55 17.56 -8.06
N ALA A 53 10.28 17.58 -8.47
CA ALA A 53 9.75 18.66 -9.29
C ALA A 53 9.65 19.98 -8.52
N CYS A 54 9.28 19.92 -7.24
CA CYS A 54 9.24 21.09 -6.36
C CYS A 54 10.64 21.64 -6.06
N ASP A 55 11.60 20.76 -5.75
CA ASP A 55 12.99 21.12 -5.47
C ASP A 55 13.67 21.77 -6.71
N ARG A 56 13.21 21.42 -7.93
CA ARG A 56 13.60 22.08 -9.19
C ARG A 56 12.87 23.40 -9.47
N ASN A 57 12.10 23.92 -8.52
CA ASN A 57 11.25 25.10 -8.65
C ASN A 57 10.19 25.01 -9.77
N LEU A 58 9.80 23.79 -10.17
CA LEU A 58 8.72 23.60 -11.14
C LEU A 58 7.35 23.66 -10.48
N ILE A 59 7.25 23.44 -9.17
CA ILE A 59 6.01 23.52 -8.41
C ILE A 59 6.18 24.61 -7.36
N ARG A 60 5.20 25.52 -7.27
CA ARG A 60 5.13 26.44 -6.14
C ARG A 60 4.48 25.70 -4.97
N SER A 61 5.27 25.40 -3.95
CA SER A 61 4.78 24.75 -2.73
C SER A 61 4.61 25.75 -1.59
N GLU A 62 3.74 25.43 -0.65
CA GLU A 62 3.45 26.28 0.50
C GLU A 62 4.65 26.35 1.46
N VAL A 63 4.81 27.47 2.15
CA VAL A 63 5.88 27.62 3.13
C VAL A 63 5.63 26.65 4.29
N GLY A 64 6.63 25.83 4.61
CA GLY A 64 6.53 24.79 5.64
C GLY A 64 6.07 23.41 5.12
N SER A 65 5.91 23.25 3.80
CA SER A 65 5.58 21.95 3.20
C SER A 65 6.79 21.04 2.94
N GLU A 66 7.99 21.60 3.01
CA GLU A 66 9.25 20.96 2.62
C GLU A 66 9.23 20.32 1.23
N CYS A 67 8.43 20.90 0.33
CA CYS A 67 8.25 20.44 -1.04
C CYS A 67 7.53 19.08 -1.20
N TYR A 68 6.83 18.62 -0.16
CA TYR A 68 5.95 17.46 -0.25
C TYR A 68 4.51 17.84 -0.65
N PRO A 69 3.74 16.91 -1.26
CA PRO A 69 2.35 17.15 -1.61
C PRO A 69 1.48 17.26 -0.34
N PRO A 70 0.42 18.09 -0.31
CA PRO A 70 -0.44 18.21 0.87
C PRO A 70 -1.28 16.96 1.13
N ASP A 71 -1.66 16.23 0.08
CA ASP A 71 -2.48 15.01 0.10
C ASP A 71 -2.16 14.11 -1.11
N LEU A 72 -2.65 12.87 -1.09
CA LEU A 72 -2.47 11.92 -2.20
C LEU A 72 -3.32 12.30 -3.44
N ASP A 73 -4.44 12.99 -3.24
CA ASP A 73 -5.31 13.44 -4.33
C ASP A 73 -4.60 14.44 -5.25
N THR A 74 -3.68 15.24 -4.71
CA THR A 74 -2.84 16.17 -5.47
C THR A 74 -1.99 15.44 -6.50
N LEU A 75 -1.47 14.25 -6.15
CA LEU A 75 -0.68 13.42 -7.05
C LEU A 75 -1.53 12.87 -8.21
N VAL A 76 -2.81 12.57 -7.95
CA VAL A 76 -3.76 12.04 -8.95
C VAL A 76 -4.32 13.14 -9.83
N ASN A 77 -4.79 14.24 -9.24
CA ASN A 77 -5.37 15.38 -9.96
C ASN A 77 -4.32 16.10 -10.81
N GLY A 78 -3.08 16.09 -10.35
CA GLY A 78 -1.93 16.67 -11.01
C GLY A 78 -1.82 18.18 -10.82
N VAL A 79 -0.60 18.67 -10.95
CA VAL A 79 -0.24 20.08 -10.75
C VAL A 79 0.42 20.64 -12.01
N ILE A 80 0.33 21.95 -12.16
CA ILE A 80 0.99 22.66 -13.27
C ILE A 80 2.48 22.75 -12.96
N LEU A 81 3.32 22.42 -13.94
CA LEU A 81 4.77 22.52 -13.82
C LEU A 81 5.30 23.75 -14.55
N GLY A 82 6.05 24.58 -13.83
CA GLY A 82 6.69 25.79 -14.34
C GLY A 82 5.68 26.80 -14.89
N THR A 83 5.92 27.27 -16.10
CA THR A 83 5.07 28.24 -16.82
C THR A 83 4.16 27.59 -17.87
N GLY A 84 4.02 26.26 -17.86
CA GLY A 84 3.12 25.56 -18.77
C GLY A 84 1.66 25.67 -18.35
N ASP A 85 0.73 25.27 -19.24
CA ASP A 85 -0.71 25.17 -18.93
C ASP A 85 -1.17 23.73 -18.63
N LYS A 86 -0.30 22.75 -18.86
CA LYS A 86 -0.64 21.33 -18.73
C LYS A 86 -0.41 20.83 -17.31
N LYS A 87 -1.44 20.23 -16.71
CA LYS A 87 -1.32 19.50 -15.45
C LYS A 87 -0.54 18.21 -15.65
N THR A 88 0.49 18.02 -14.84
CA THR A 88 1.25 16.77 -14.76
C THR A 88 0.75 15.97 -13.57
N ARG A 89 0.33 14.73 -13.84
CA ARG A 89 -0.12 13.79 -12.80
C ARG A 89 1.05 12.91 -12.40
N PHE A 90 1.28 12.79 -11.09
CA PHE A 90 2.34 11.95 -10.55
C PHE A 90 1.84 10.52 -10.32
N LEU A 91 0.58 10.36 -9.97
CA LEU A 91 -0.05 9.07 -9.72
C LEU A 91 -1.27 8.89 -10.65
N ARG A 92 -1.51 7.65 -11.11
CA ARG A 92 -2.64 7.36 -12.01
C ARG A 92 -3.96 7.26 -11.24
N ARG A 93 -3.91 6.66 -10.06
CA ARG A 93 -4.99 6.51 -9.09
C ARG A 93 -4.37 6.10 -7.75
N ILE A 94 -5.06 6.35 -6.65
CA ILE A 94 -4.67 5.79 -5.36
C ILE A 94 -4.96 4.27 -5.40
N PRO A 95 -3.95 3.40 -5.19
CA PRO A 95 -4.16 1.96 -5.18
C PRO A 95 -5.00 1.55 -3.96
N VAL A 96 -5.69 0.42 -4.08
CA VAL A 96 -6.41 -0.21 -2.96
C VAL A 96 -5.39 -0.99 -2.13
N ASP A 97 -5.41 -0.82 -0.81
CA ASP A 97 -4.62 -1.65 0.10
C ASP A 97 -5.15 -3.10 0.07
N PRO A 98 -4.35 -4.09 -0.37
CA PRO A 98 -4.81 -5.48 -0.49
C PRO A 98 -5.06 -6.17 0.86
N MET A 99 -4.58 -5.58 1.97
CA MET A 99 -4.81 -6.09 3.32
C MET A 99 -6.16 -5.65 3.87
N THR A 100 -6.51 -4.37 3.72
CA THR A 100 -7.78 -3.80 4.22
C THR A 100 -8.91 -3.84 3.19
N GLY A 101 -8.57 -3.93 1.90
CA GLY A 101 -9.53 -3.87 0.78
C GLY A 101 -10.04 -2.46 0.49
N GLN A 102 -9.43 -1.42 1.07
CA GLN A 102 -9.85 -0.02 0.90
C GLN A 102 -8.69 0.81 0.33
N ALA A 103 -9.00 1.87 -0.41
CA ALA A 103 -8.00 2.85 -0.86
C ALA A 103 -7.71 3.91 0.22
N ASP A 104 -7.71 3.49 1.49
CA ASP A 104 -7.46 4.34 2.65
C ASP A 104 -6.11 3.97 3.27
N TRP A 105 -5.18 4.93 3.23
CA TRP A 105 -3.78 4.75 3.63
C TRP A 105 -3.48 5.60 4.86
N GLY A 106 -2.59 5.10 5.71
CA GLY A 106 -1.95 5.92 6.73
C GLY A 106 -0.95 6.86 6.06
N LEU A 107 -0.88 8.10 6.53
CA LEU A 107 0.02 9.13 6.00
C LEU A 107 0.98 9.55 7.11
N ARG A 108 2.22 9.88 6.74
CA ARG A 108 3.20 10.48 7.64
C ARG A 108 3.75 11.75 7.02
N ALA A 109 3.92 12.77 7.84
CA ALA A 109 4.65 13.97 7.47
C ALA A 109 6.15 13.79 7.69
N VAL A 110 6.95 14.61 7.01
CA VAL A 110 8.42 14.58 7.17
C VAL A 110 8.84 14.99 8.59
N GLN A 111 7.99 15.75 9.29
CA GLN A 111 8.21 16.15 10.68
C GLN A 111 7.74 15.11 11.69
N ASP A 112 6.99 14.08 11.27
CA ASP A 112 6.52 13.03 12.16
C ASP A 112 7.65 12.04 12.45
N GLU A 113 7.63 11.41 13.63
CA GLU A 113 8.56 10.33 13.95
C GLU A 113 8.39 9.14 12.97
N PRO A 114 9.46 8.39 12.65
CA PRO A 114 9.41 7.32 11.66
C PRO A 114 8.34 6.25 11.90
N ASP A 115 7.99 6.01 13.16
CA ASP A 115 7.00 5.04 13.62
C ASP A 115 5.66 5.68 14.03
N SER A 116 5.49 6.98 13.81
CA SER A 116 4.25 7.68 14.13
C SER A 116 3.08 7.12 13.30
N THR A 117 1.96 6.95 13.98
CA THR A 117 0.65 6.63 13.37
C THR A 117 -0.31 7.81 13.43
N VAL A 118 0.14 8.94 13.97
CA VAL A 118 -0.61 10.19 14.05
C VAL A 118 -0.06 11.12 12.99
N TRP A 119 -0.93 11.52 12.07
CA TRP A 119 -0.58 12.44 10.99
C TRP A 119 -0.82 13.88 11.41
N GLY A 120 0.19 14.74 11.26
CA GLY A 120 0.12 16.18 11.54
C GLY A 120 -0.80 16.98 10.60
N GLY A 121 -1.44 16.33 9.62
CA GLY A 121 -2.47 16.93 8.76
C GLY A 121 -1.94 17.78 7.61
N LYS A 122 -0.63 17.75 7.34
CA LYS A 122 0.01 18.41 6.19
C LYS A 122 1.19 17.58 5.71
N ASN A 123 1.50 17.70 4.42
CA ASN A 123 2.70 17.17 3.75
C ASN A 123 2.83 15.65 3.82
N VAL A 124 2.49 14.95 2.75
CA VAL A 124 2.64 13.50 2.66
C VAL A 124 4.07 13.18 2.27
N PHE A 125 4.87 12.74 3.26
CA PHE A 125 6.21 12.22 3.07
C PHE A 125 6.19 10.71 2.81
N ASP A 126 5.43 9.98 3.63
CA ASP A 126 5.34 8.53 3.55
C ASP A 126 3.90 8.04 3.71
N VAL A 127 3.66 6.82 3.24
CA VAL A 127 2.37 6.12 3.30
C VAL A 127 2.55 4.71 3.85
N TYR A 128 1.57 4.23 4.61
CA TYR A 128 1.61 2.88 5.21
C TYR A 128 0.21 2.25 5.25
N SER A 129 0.15 0.92 5.35
CA SER A 129 -1.12 0.19 5.47
C SER A 129 -1.77 0.43 6.83
N LYS A 130 -3.08 0.67 6.85
CA LYS A 130 -3.88 0.76 8.09
C LYS A 130 -4.19 -0.62 8.71
N SER A 131 -3.74 -1.70 8.08
CA SER A 131 -3.93 -3.05 8.57
C SER A 131 -3.24 -3.26 9.92
N GLN A 132 -3.96 -3.83 10.88
CA GLN A 132 -3.44 -4.25 12.19
C GLN A 132 -2.85 -5.68 12.15
N ALA A 133 -2.86 -6.32 10.97
CA ALA A 133 -2.35 -7.67 10.82
C ALA A 133 -0.81 -7.69 10.72
N THR A 134 -0.27 -8.87 10.99
CA THR A 134 1.14 -9.19 10.87
C THR A 134 1.39 -9.92 9.55
N SER A 135 2.53 -9.64 8.93
CA SER A 135 3.04 -10.33 7.76
C SER A 135 3.38 -11.80 8.05
N LEU A 136 3.71 -12.53 7.00
CA LEU A 136 4.28 -13.87 7.07
C LEU A 136 5.69 -13.91 7.71
N ASP A 137 6.41 -12.78 7.75
CA ASP A 137 7.74 -12.68 8.38
C ASP A 137 7.73 -12.14 9.82
N GLY A 138 6.55 -11.78 10.34
CA GLY A 138 6.37 -11.33 11.73
C GLY A 138 6.38 -9.81 11.92
N THR A 139 6.65 -9.02 10.88
CA THR A 139 6.54 -7.55 10.91
C THR A 139 5.09 -7.09 10.77
N ARG A 140 4.73 -5.94 11.33
CA ARG A 140 3.37 -5.39 11.17
C ARG A 140 3.27 -4.68 9.82
N TYR A 141 2.14 -4.82 9.11
CA TYR A 141 1.98 -4.16 7.80
C TYR A 141 2.04 -2.63 7.84
N MET A 142 1.79 -2.02 9.00
CA MET A 142 1.94 -0.57 9.21
C MET A 142 3.40 -0.11 9.31
N GLU A 143 4.34 -1.04 9.49
CA GLU A 143 5.78 -0.77 9.55
C GLU A 143 6.46 -0.91 8.17
N TRP A 144 5.69 -1.29 7.14
CA TRP A 144 6.16 -1.46 5.77
C TRP A 144 6.23 -0.15 4.99
#